data_AF-A0A2M8MXB2-F1
#
_entry.id   AF-A0A2M8MXB2-F1
#
_cell.length_a   1.000
_cell.length_b   1.000
_cell.length_c   1.000
_cell.angle_alpha   90.00
_cell.angle_beta   90.00
_cell.angle_gamma   90.00
#
_symmetry.space_group_name_H-M   'P 1'
#
loop_
_entity.id
_entity.type
_entity.pdbx_description
1 polymer ?
#
loop_
_entity_poly.entity_id
_entity_poly.type
_entity_poly.pdbx_seq_one_letter_code
_entity_poly.pdbx_strand_id
1 'polypeptide(L)'
;MFEGFIAWLTEANGRLSFFVVPVEKADEGFPWTEAIAAGLATIGSAVVALLVLYLTIRVENKRRHDDELKAEAAGAMNAYSKISRYANNILAVKNAIDQQYADIRREGDELENPSQVVGPIPGRFVEPERLKPDEFRFLLTKENFLIVGEIEDLEASCVLMMSLVEEYSKMHLDTQKWLDDMPHADRKIEGMIASDMIPTAMKGRLDRRVAQMNILIVNVIRIAEQQDPSPKQVMEHFIAAAVASPFGKYFPKMELA
;
A
#
# COMPACT_ATOMS: atom_id res chain seq x y z
N MET A 1 -31.66 26.72 -14.38
CA MET A 1 -31.97 25.26 -14.33
C MET A 1 -32.65 24.78 -15.62
N PHE A 2 -33.62 25.53 -16.17
CA PHE A 2 -34.26 25.22 -17.47
C PHE A 2 -33.34 25.39 -18.69
N GLU A 3 -32.42 26.36 -18.66
CA GLU A 3 -31.50 26.62 -19.80
C GLU A 3 -30.46 25.51 -20.01
N GLY A 4 -29.96 24.91 -18.92
CA GLY A 4 -29.06 23.75 -19.00
C GLY A 4 -29.76 22.49 -19.53
N PHE A 5 -31.08 22.39 -19.35
CA PHE A 5 -31.89 21.27 -19.86
C PHE A 5 -32.12 21.38 -21.38
N ILE A 6 -32.30 22.60 -21.90
CA ILE A 6 -32.43 22.85 -23.35
C ILE A 6 -31.09 22.64 -24.07
N ALA A 7 -29.97 23.03 -23.45
CA ALA A 7 -28.63 22.78 -23.98
C ALA A 7 -28.33 21.26 -24.08
N TRP A 8 -28.75 20.46 -23.09
CA TRP A 8 -28.54 19.02 -23.11
C TRP A 8 -29.40 18.29 -24.16
N LEU A 9 -30.66 18.72 -24.36
CA LEU A 9 -31.54 18.17 -25.40
C LEU A 9 -31.08 18.48 -26.83
N THR A 10 -30.29 19.54 -27.01
CA THR A 10 -29.76 19.94 -28.32
C THR A 10 -28.39 19.30 -28.63
N GLU A 11 -27.59 18.95 -27.62
CA GLU A 11 -26.35 18.18 -27.79
C GLU A 11 -26.58 16.68 -28.03
N ALA A 12 -27.69 16.10 -27.58
CA ALA A 12 -28.07 14.69 -27.83
C ALA A 12 -28.56 14.40 -29.26
N ASN A 13 -28.01 15.12 -30.24
CA ASN A 13 -28.38 15.22 -31.64
C ASN A 13 -28.79 13.88 -32.30
N GLY A 14 -30.01 13.83 -32.84
CA GLY A 14 -30.33 12.92 -33.94
C GLY A 14 -31.74 12.33 -33.97
N ARG A 15 -32.70 13.11 -34.50
CA ARG A 15 -34.07 12.71 -34.91
C ARG A 15 -35.14 12.76 -33.82
N LEU A 16 -35.52 13.98 -33.42
CA LEU A 16 -36.92 14.25 -33.09
C LEU A 16 -37.71 14.30 -34.41
N SER A 17 -38.16 13.14 -34.88
CA SER A 17 -39.12 13.05 -35.98
C SER A 17 -40.46 13.62 -35.50
N PHE A 18 -40.74 14.87 -35.88
CA PHE A 18 -42.08 15.43 -35.81
C PHE A 18 -43.00 14.60 -36.71
N PHE A 19 -43.87 13.78 -36.12
CA PHE A 19 -44.99 13.20 -36.83
C PHE A 19 -46.01 14.32 -37.10
N VAL A 20 -45.94 14.92 -38.28
CA VAL A 20 -47.05 15.72 -38.82
C VAL A 20 -48.09 14.73 -39.30
N VAL A 21 -49.14 14.53 -38.51
CA VAL A 21 -50.31 13.74 -38.93
C VAL A 21 -51.05 14.58 -39.98
N PRO A 22 -51.17 14.14 -41.24
CA PRO A 22 -52.00 14.84 -42.20
C PRO A 22 -53.47 14.64 -41.79
N VAL A 23 -54.13 15.71 -41.40
CA VAL A 23 -55.58 15.71 -41.21
C VAL A 23 -56.21 15.73 -42.60
N GLU A 24 -56.55 14.56 -43.13
CA GLU A 24 -57.41 14.47 -44.31
C GLU A 24 -58.75 15.13 -43.98
N LYS A 25 -59.11 16.13 -44.79
CA LYS A 25 -60.37 16.85 -44.68
C LYS A 25 -61.52 15.89 -44.97
N ALA A 26 -62.34 15.63 -43.95
CA ALA A 26 -63.73 15.23 -44.11
C ALA A 26 -64.57 16.13 -43.20
N ASP A 27 -65.70 16.62 -43.73
CA ASP A 27 -66.65 17.56 -43.11
C ASP A 27 -67.44 16.96 -41.91
N GLU A 28 -66.77 16.27 -41.01
CA GLU A 28 -67.31 15.86 -39.71
C GLU A 28 -66.67 16.74 -38.64
N GLY A 29 -67.51 17.34 -37.78
CA GLY A 29 -67.07 18.30 -36.77
C GLY A 29 -65.83 17.81 -36.04
N PHE A 30 -64.77 18.64 -36.03
CA PHE A 30 -63.47 18.32 -35.45
C PHE A 30 -63.67 17.64 -34.09
N PRO A 31 -63.27 16.37 -33.90
CA PRO A 31 -63.59 15.62 -32.69
C PRO A 31 -62.65 16.10 -31.58
N TRP A 32 -62.98 17.25 -31.00
CA TRP A 32 -62.22 17.92 -29.95
C TRP A 32 -61.94 16.98 -28.78
N THR A 33 -62.85 16.05 -28.51
CA THR A 33 -62.68 15.00 -27.49
C THR A 33 -61.53 14.04 -27.81
N GLU A 34 -61.36 13.62 -29.06
CA GLU A 34 -60.27 12.72 -29.47
C GLU A 34 -58.93 13.47 -29.55
N ALA A 35 -58.94 14.71 -30.04
CA ALA A 35 -57.75 15.56 -30.07
C ALA A 35 -57.23 15.89 -28.64
N ILE A 36 -58.14 16.20 -27.70
CA ILE A 36 -57.80 16.44 -26.28
C ILE A 36 -57.32 15.14 -25.62
N ALA A 37 -57.97 13.99 -25.89
CA ALA A 37 -57.54 12.70 -25.36
C ALA A 37 -56.15 12.28 -25.87
N ALA A 38 -55.88 12.48 -27.16
CA ALA A 38 -54.57 12.23 -27.76
C ALA A 38 -53.49 13.18 -27.20
N GLY A 39 -53.83 14.46 -26.99
CA GLY A 39 -52.96 15.44 -26.35
C GLY A 39 -52.63 15.11 -24.88
N LEU A 40 -53.63 14.69 -24.11
CA LEU A 40 -53.43 14.24 -22.71
C LEU A 40 -52.63 12.94 -22.63
N ALA A 41 -52.82 12.00 -23.57
CA ALA A 41 -52.06 10.76 -23.64
C ALA A 41 -50.58 11.01 -24.02
N THR A 42 -50.30 11.97 -24.90
CA THR A 42 -48.93 12.36 -25.25
C THR A 42 -48.22 13.09 -24.10
N ILE A 43 -48.91 13.99 -23.38
CA ILE A 43 -48.36 14.63 -22.19
C ILE A 43 -48.13 13.58 -21.09
N GLY A 44 -49.09 12.69 -20.85
CA GLY A 44 -48.97 11.62 -19.85
C GLY A 44 -47.79 10.68 -20.15
N SER A 45 -47.64 10.24 -21.40
CA SER A 45 -46.51 9.40 -21.81
C SER A 45 -45.17 10.13 -21.73
N ALA A 46 -45.11 11.43 -22.05
CA ALA A 46 -43.90 12.24 -21.88
C ALA A 46 -43.51 12.37 -20.40
N VAL A 47 -44.46 12.58 -19.49
CA VAL A 47 -44.22 12.66 -18.04
C VAL A 47 -43.71 11.31 -17.51
N VAL A 48 -44.32 10.19 -17.93
CA VAL A 48 -43.86 8.85 -17.56
C VAL A 48 -42.46 8.58 -18.09
N ALA A 49 -42.16 8.93 -19.35
CA ALA A 49 -40.83 8.78 -19.93
C ALA A 49 -39.77 9.61 -19.18
N LEU A 50 -40.09 10.84 -18.79
CA LEU A 50 -39.20 11.68 -17.98
C LEU A 50 -38.97 11.11 -16.57
N LEU A 51 -40.01 10.57 -15.94
CA LEU A 51 -39.89 9.89 -14.64
C LEU A 51 -38.99 8.65 -14.75
N VAL A 52 -39.19 7.82 -15.78
CA VAL A 52 -38.34 6.65 -16.03
C VAL A 52 -36.90 7.09 -16.26
N LEU A 53 -36.65 8.09 -17.12
CA LEU A 53 -35.31 8.60 -17.39
C LEU A 53 -34.63 9.14 -16.12
N TYR A 54 -35.35 9.92 -15.31
CA TYR A 54 -34.85 10.45 -14.04
C TYR A 54 -34.47 9.32 -13.07
N LEU A 55 -35.32 8.30 -12.93
CA LEU A 55 -35.05 7.14 -12.11
C LEU A 55 -33.85 6.34 -12.64
N THR A 56 -33.75 6.14 -13.96
CA THR A 56 -32.61 5.45 -14.59
C THR A 56 -31.31 6.21 -14.36
N ILE A 57 -31.28 7.53 -14.55
CA ILE A 57 -30.10 8.38 -14.28
C ILE A 57 -29.72 8.30 -12.80
N ARG A 58 -30.69 8.37 -11.90
CA ARG A 58 -30.43 8.30 -10.45
C ARG A 58 -29.86 6.95 -10.02
N VAL A 59 -30.38 5.85 -10.58
CA VAL A 59 -29.87 4.49 -10.32
C VAL A 59 -28.47 4.32 -10.92
N GLU A 60 -28.26 4.79 -12.14
CA GLU A 60 -26.96 4.71 -12.84
C GLU A 60 -25.89 5.52 -12.10
N ASN A 61 -26.19 6.76 -11.69
CA ASN A 61 -25.28 7.58 -10.90
C ASN A 61 -24.94 6.93 -9.56
N LYS A 62 -25.93 6.32 -8.89
CA LYS A 62 -25.69 5.59 -7.64
C LYS A 62 -24.78 4.38 -7.88
N ARG A 63 -24.99 3.65 -8.98
CA ARG A 63 -24.17 2.49 -9.35
C ARG A 63 -22.73 2.90 -9.65
N ARG A 64 -22.52 3.94 -10.47
CA ARG A 64 -21.19 4.48 -10.77
C ARG A 64 -20.45 4.91 -9.52
N HIS A 65 -21.13 5.63 -8.63
CA HIS A 65 -20.54 6.04 -7.36
C HIS A 65 -20.17 4.84 -6.47
N ASP A 66 -21.05 3.84 -6.36
CA ASP A 66 -20.72 2.61 -5.62
C ASP A 66 -19.54 1.84 -6.24
N ASP A 67 -19.42 1.82 -7.57
CA ASP A 67 -18.32 1.16 -8.26
C ASP A 67 -17.00 1.94 -8.12
N GLU A 68 -17.04 3.28 -8.11
CA GLU A 68 -15.90 4.13 -7.76
C GLU A 68 -15.41 3.86 -6.34
N LEU A 69 -16.32 3.79 -5.36
CA LEU A 69 -15.96 3.49 -3.96
C LEU A 69 -15.36 2.09 -3.80
N LYS A 70 -15.84 1.09 -4.53
CA LYS A 70 -15.23 -0.26 -4.53
C LYS A 70 -13.83 -0.22 -5.13
N ALA A 71 -13.62 0.53 -6.20
CA ALA A 71 -12.30 0.68 -6.83
C ALA A 71 -11.32 1.37 -5.87
N GLU A 72 -11.76 2.41 -5.14
CA GLU A 72 -10.95 3.04 -4.10
C GLU A 72 -10.61 2.08 -2.97
N ALA A 73 -11.59 1.31 -2.47
CA ALA A 73 -11.34 0.30 -1.44
C ALA A 73 -10.32 -0.76 -1.91
N ALA A 74 -10.40 -1.20 -3.17
CA ALA A 74 -9.43 -2.12 -3.75
C ALA A 74 -8.02 -1.50 -3.83
N GLY A 75 -7.93 -0.21 -4.20
CA GLY A 75 -6.67 0.55 -4.17
C GLY A 75 -6.07 0.61 -2.76
N ALA A 76 -6.89 0.96 -1.76
CA ALA A 76 -6.49 1.03 -0.36
C ALA A 76 -6.07 -0.35 0.19
N MET A 77 -6.73 -1.44 -0.23
CA MET A 77 -6.31 -2.80 0.12
C MET A 77 -4.95 -3.17 -0.48
N ASN A 78 -4.67 -2.73 -1.72
CA ASN A 78 -3.36 -2.96 -2.32
C ASN A 78 -2.26 -2.18 -1.59
N ALA A 79 -2.52 -0.90 -1.27
CA ALA A 79 -1.64 -0.09 -0.42
C ALA A 79 -1.39 -0.77 0.92
N TYR A 80 -2.44 -1.22 1.61
CA TYR A 80 -2.30 -1.95 2.87
C TYR A 80 -1.40 -3.18 2.75
N SER A 81 -1.57 -3.99 1.70
CA SER A 81 -0.73 -5.18 1.48
C SER A 81 0.75 -4.80 1.32
N LYS A 82 1.06 -3.70 0.64
CA LYS A 82 2.43 -3.19 0.48
C LYS A 82 3.00 -2.65 1.80
N ILE A 83 2.25 -1.80 2.51
CA ILE A 83 2.61 -1.26 3.82
C ILE A 83 2.90 -2.40 4.81
N SER A 84 2.02 -3.40 4.85
CA SER A 84 2.20 -4.59 5.67
C SER A 84 3.48 -5.36 5.33
N ARG A 85 3.85 -5.48 4.05
CA ARG A 85 5.11 -6.11 3.65
C ARG A 85 6.33 -5.33 4.13
N TYR A 86 6.32 -4.00 4.01
CA TYR A 86 7.40 -3.16 4.54
C TYR A 86 7.55 -3.33 6.05
N ALA A 87 6.43 -3.24 6.77
CA ALA A 87 6.41 -3.40 8.23
C ALA A 87 6.89 -4.79 8.65
N ASN A 88 6.39 -5.85 8.01
CA ASN A 88 6.78 -7.22 8.30
C ASN A 88 8.26 -7.48 8.01
N ASN A 89 8.84 -6.89 6.95
CA ASN A 89 10.26 -7.03 6.66
C ASN A 89 11.12 -6.41 7.77
N ILE A 90 10.76 -5.22 8.26
CA ILE A 90 11.44 -4.56 9.38
C ILE A 90 11.34 -5.40 10.65
N LEU A 91 10.13 -5.85 10.99
CA LEU A 91 9.90 -6.67 12.18
C LEU A 91 10.60 -8.03 12.08
N ALA A 92 10.65 -8.66 10.89
CA ALA A 92 11.34 -9.93 10.70
C ALA A 92 12.85 -9.80 10.93
N VAL A 93 13.48 -8.75 10.39
CA VAL A 93 14.90 -8.45 10.63
C VAL A 93 15.14 -8.20 12.12
N LYS A 94 14.29 -7.38 12.75
CA LYS A 94 14.39 -7.11 14.19
C LYS A 94 14.33 -8.41 15.02
N ASN A 95 13.32 -9.23 14.78
CA ASN A 95 13.13 -10.49 15.49
C ASN A 95 14.31 -11.45 15.28
N ALA A 96 14.88 -11.51 14.07
CA ALA A 96 16.05 -12.33 13.79
C ALA A 96 17.31 -11.86 14.55
N ILE A 97 17.47 -10.55 14.73
CA ILE A 97 18.56 -9.97 15.52
C ILE A 97 18.32 -10.24 17.02
N ASP A 98 17.13 -9.91 17.52
CA ASP A 98 16.74 -10.10 18.93
C ASP A 98 16.90 -11.56 19.37
N GLN A 99 16.52 -12.51 18.51
CA GLN A 99 16.66 -13.94 18.77
C GLN A 99 18.12 -14.36 18.93
N GLN A 100 19.02 -13.86 18.08
CA GLN A 100 20.45 -14.18 18.18
C GLN A 100 21.09 -13.60 19.45
N TYR A 101 20.70 -12.38 19.83
CA TYR A 101 21.09 -11.81 21.13
C TYR A 101 20.55 -12.63 22.31
N ALA A 102 19.31 -13.13 22.21
CA ALA A 102 18.70 -13.94 23.25
C ALA A 102 19.40 -15.30 23.40
N ASP A 103 19.82 -15.93 22.29
CA ASP A 103 20.51 -17.22 22.30
C ASP A 103 21.90 -17.11 22.94
N ILE A 104 22.72 -16.11 22.58
CA ILE A 104 24.02 -15.86 23.22
C ILE A 104 23.89 -15.56 24.71
N ARG A 105 22.89 -14.76 25.11
CA ARG A 105 22.66 -14.46 26.54
C ARG A 105 22.30 -15.70 27.35
N ARG A 106 21.66 -16.71 26.75
CA ARG A 106 21.36 -17.99 27.44
C ARG A 106 22.61 -18.83 27.65
N GLU A 107 23.60 -18.71 26.79
CA GLU A 107 24.87 -19.43 26.88
C GLU A 107 25.83 -18.81 27.91
N GLY A 108 25.51 -17.61 28.40
CA GLY A 108 26.24 -16.93 29.48
C GLY A 108 27.42 -16.09 29.00
N ASP A 109 27.56 -15.92 27.68
CA ASP A 109 28.63 -15.14 27.09
C ASP A 109 28.24 -13.67 26.97
N GLU A 110 29.09 -12.78 27.50
CA GLU A 110 29.02 -11.35 27.25
C GLU A 110 29.99 -11.00 26.12
N LEU A 111 29.45 -10.73 24.93
CA LEU A 111 30.24 -10.28 23.77
C LEU A 111 30.19 -8.77 23.63
N GLU A 112 31.37 -8.17 23.43
CA GLU A 112 31.51 -6.72 23.27
C GLU A 112 31.01 -6.21 21.91
N ASN A 113 31.02 -7.05 20.86
CA ASN A 113 30.74 -6.62 19.49
C ASN A 113 29.45 -7.24 18.91
N PRO A 114 28.51 -6.41 18.40
CA PRO A 114 27.31 -6.87 17.72
C PRO A 114 27.55 -7.88 16.59
N SER A 115 28.58 -7.68 15.77
CA SER A 115 28.89 -8.59 14.64
C SER A 115 29.46 -9.94 15.05
N GLN A 116 29.83 -10.12 16.33
CA GLN A 116 30.21 -11.42 16.89
C GLN A 116 28.98 -12.20 17.39
N VAL A 117 27.86 -11.51 17.63
CA VAL A 117 26.60 -12.09 18.09
C VAL A 117 25.68 -12.38 16.90
N VAL A 118 25.56 -11.41 16.00
CA VAL A 118 24.62 -11.47 14.88
C VAL A 118 25.33 -12.05 13.67
N GLY A 119 25.05 -13.29 13.31
CA GLY A 119 25.49 -13.90 12.06
C GLY A 119 24.77 -13.31 10.83
N PRO A 120 25.00 -13.88 9.63
CA PRO A 120 24.27 -13.50 8.42
C PRO A 120 22.77 -13.68 8.64
N ILE A 121 21.97 -12.69 8.27
CA ILE A 121 20.52 -12.76 8.44
C ILE A 121 19.95 -13.60 7.29
N PRO A 122 19.34 -14.77 7.56
CA PRO A 122 18.88 -15.66 6.51
C PRO A 122 17.65 -15.09 5.82
N GLY A 123 17.63 -15.17 4.49
CA GLY A 123 16.48 -14.81 3.68
C GLY A 123 16.88 -14.05 2.42
N ARG A 124 16.02 -14.13 1.39
CA ARG A 124 16.07 -13.22 0.25
C ARG A 124 14.94 -12.24 0.43
N PHE A 125 15.26 -11.01 0.83
CA PHE A 125 14.27 -9.96 0.93
C PHE A 125 13.85 -9.58 -0.48
N VAL A 126 12.55 -9.74 -0.76
CA VAL A 126 11.98 -9.23 -2.01
C VAL A 126 11.59 -7.79 -1.72
N GLU A 127 12.23 -6.86 -2.43
CA GLU A 127 11.87 -5.45 -2.37
C GLU A 127 10.38 -5.32 -2.72
N PRO A 128 9.55 -4.81 -1.79
CA PRO A 128 8.12 -4.67 -2.08
C PRO A 128 7.90 -3.64 -3.19
N GLU A 129 6.83 -3.81 -3.95
CA GLU A 129 6.45 -2.83 -4.98
C GLU A 129 6.10 -1.50 -4.31
N ARG A 130 6.64 -0.40 -4.83
CA ARG A 130 6.35 0.96 -4.36
C ARG A 130 4.85 1.26 -4.42
N LEU A 131 4.37 2.08 -3.49
CA LEU A 131 2.98 2.54 -3.51
C LEU A 131 2.75 3.46 -4.71
N LYS A 132 1.63 3.26 -5.40
CA LYS A 132 1.19 4.14 -6.50
C LYS A 132 0.29 5.25 -5.94
N PRO A 133 0.34 6.47 -6.47
CA PRO A 133 -0.48 7.59 -5.99
C PRO A 133 -1.97 7.28 -5.88
N ASP A 134 -2.52 6.50 -6.83
CA ASP A 134 -3.92 6.12 -6.84
C ASP A 134 -4.32 5.21 -5.65
N GLU A 135 -3.37 4.45 -5.08
CA GLU A 135 -3.62 3.48 -4.01
C GLU A 135 -3.80 4.16 -2.64
N PHE A 136 -3.24 5.36 -2.46
CA PHE A 136 -3.32 6.14 -1.23
C PHE A 136 -3.94 7.52 -1.42
N ARG A 137 -4.58 7.80 -2.58
CA ARG A 137 -5.17 9.10 -2.88
C ARG A 137 -6.16 9.60 -1.82
N PHE A 138 -6.83 8.67 -1.15
CA PHE A 138 -7.82 8.99 -0.11
C PHE A 138 -7.18 9.60 1.15
N LEU A 139 -5.87 9.42 1.35
CA LEU A 139 -5.10 10.05 2.42
C LEU A 139 -4.73 11.50 2.10
N LEU A 140 -4.92 11.96 0.86
CA LEU A 140 -4.62 13.33 0.43
C LEU A 140 -5.69 14.32 0.89
N THR A 141 -6.02 14.27 2.18
CA THR A 141 -6.92 15.16 2.89
C THR A 141 -6.14 15.93 3.96
N LYS A 142 -6.68 17.05 4.44
CA LYS A 142 -6.02 17.85 5.49
C LYS A 142 -5.77 17.07 6.79
N GLU A 143 -6.59 16.07 7.06
CA GLU A 143 -6.56 15.30 8.31
C GLU A 143 -5.58 14.12 8.24
N ASN A 144 -5.47 13.47 7.08
CA ASN A 144 -4.72 12.22 6.92
C ASN A 144 -3.39 12.38 6.16
N PHE A 145 -3.05 13.59 5.69
CA PHE A 145 -1.85 13.81 4.88
C PHE A 145 -0.56 13.37 5.57
N LEU A 146 -0.47 13.50 6.91
CA LEU A 146 0.71 13.08 7.66
C LEU A 146 0.97 11.57 7.54
N ILE A 147 -0.08 10.76 7.41
CA ILE A 147 0.02 9.30 7.24
C ILE A 147 0.78 8.96 5.95
N VAL A 148 0.68 9.81 4.91
CA VAL A 148 1.45 9.61 3.67
C VAL A 148 2.95 9.71 3.95
N GLY A 149 3.38 10.71 4.73
CA GLY A 149 4.77 10.85 5.15
C GLY A 149 5.25 9.67 5.99
N GLU A 150 4.42 9.21 6.94
CA GLU A 150 4.72 8.02 7.75
C GLU A 150 4.93 6.76 6.89
N ILE A 151 4.14 6.58 5.83
CA ILE A 151 4.27 5.46 4.89
C ILE A 151 5.54 5.59 4.05
N GLU A 152 5.85 6.80 3.56
CA GLU A 152 7.07 7.06 2.79
C GLU A 152 8.32 6.82 3.62
N ASP A 153 8.33 7.25 4.89
CA ASP A 153 9.41 7.02 5.84
C ASP A 153 9.58 5.53 6.14
N LEU A 154 8.47 4.80 6.31
CA LEU A 154 8.47 3.34 6.48
C LEU A 154 9.07 2.62 5.26
N GLU A 155 8.65 3.01 4.05
CA GLU A 155 9.18 2.48 2.79
C GLU A 155 10.68 2.74 2.68
N ALA A 156 11.11 3.99 2.82
CA ALA A 156 12.52 4.39 2.70
C ALA A 156 13.41 3.66 3.70
N SER A 157 12.93 3.54 4.95
CA SER A 157 13.63 2.81 6.00
C SER A 157 13.72 1.32 5.71
N CYS A 158 12.65 0.71 5.19
CA CYS A 158 12.65 -0.71 4.82
C CYS A 158 13.68 -0.98 3.71
N VAL A 159 13.69 -0.15 2.66
CA VAL A 159 14.65 -0.25 1.55
C VAL A 159 16.09 -0.08 2.04
N LEU A 160 16.35 0.95 2.85
CA LEU A 160 17.68 1.18 3.42
C LEU A 160 18.13 0.00 4.29
N MET A 161 17.26 -0.49 5.16
CA MET A 161 17.56 -1.62 6.05
C MET A 161 17.87 -2.90 5.25
N MET A 162 17.09 -3.22 4.22
CA MET A 162 17.35 -4.39 3.36
C MET A 162 18.73 -4.29 2.69
N SER A 163 19.07 -3.12 2.14
CA SER A 163 20.40 -2.88 1.54
C SER A 163 21.54 -3.08 2.53
N LEU A 164 21.41 -2.55 3.75
CA LEU A 164 22.40 -2.72 4.82
C LEU A 164 22.53 -4.17 5.27
N VAL A 165 21.42 -4.91 5.35
CA VAL A 165 21.40 -6.34 5.72
C VAL A 165 22.10 -7.19 4.66
N GLU A 166 21.89 -6.89 3.36
CA GLU A 166 22.58 -7.58 2.27
C GLU A 166 24.09 -7.32 2.30
N GLU A 167 24.51 -6.05 2.48
CA GLU A 167 25.92 -5.69 2.58
C GLU A 167 26.58 -6.33 3.81
N TYR A 168 25.88 -6.31 4.95
CA TYR A 168 26.31 -6.96 6.18
C TYR A 168 26.52 -8.46 5.98
N SER A 169 25.52 -9.15 5.43
CA SER A 169 25.56 -10.60 5.22
C SER A 169 26.67 -10.99 4.25
N LYS A 170 26.87 -10.21 3.18
CA LYS A 170 27.98 -10.40 2.24
C LYS A 170 29.33 -10.24 2.94
N MET A 171 29.52 -9.16 3.71
CA MET A 171 30.77 -8.90 4.42
C MET A 171 31.08 -9.97 5.47
N HIS A 172 30.04 -10.48 6.13
CA HIS A 172 30.15 -11.57 7.09
C HIS A 172 30.62 -12.87 6.41
N LEU A 173 29.97 -13.26 5.31
CA LEU A 173 30.36 -14.45 4.53
C LEU A 173 31.76 -14.32 3.93
N ASP A 174 32.13 -13.15 3.40
CA ASP A 174 33.47 -12.87 2.89
C ASP A 174 34.53 -12.95 3.99
N THR A 175 34.19 -12.50 5.21
CA THR A 175 35.10 -12.57 6.36
C THR A 175 35.24 -14.01 6.86
N GLN A 176 34.15 -14.77 6.91
CA GLN A 176 34.19 -16.21 7.22
C GLN A 176 35.07 -16.95 6.21
N LYS A 177 34.84 -16.74 4.91
CA LYS A 177 35.66 -17.33 3.85
C LYS A 177 37.13 -16.94 3.97
N TRP A 178 37.42 -15.67 4.24
CA TRP A 178 38.79 -15.21 4.46
C TRP A 178 39.48 -15.89 5.66
N LEU A 179 38.72 -16.19 6.72
CA LEU A 179 39.20 -16.96 7.87
C LEU A 179 39.39 -18.45 7.52
N ASP A 180 38.49 -19.02 6.70
CA ASP A 180 38.58 -20.41 6.21
C ASP A 180 39.81 -20.64 5.31
N ASP A 181 40.09 -19.68 4.43
CA ASP A 181 41.20 -19.75 3.49
C ASP A 181 42.56 -19.47 4.16
N MET A 182 42.61 -19.22 5.48
CA MET A 182 43.82 -18.82 6.19
C MET A 182 44.68 -20.04 6.58
N PRO A 183 45.91 -20.18 6.05
CA PRO A 183 46.80 -21.27 6.43
C PRO A 183 47.24 -21.10 7.90
N HIS A 184 47.23 -22.20 8.66
CA HIS A 184 47.58 -22.31 10.09
C HIS A 184 46.55 -21.75 11.09
N ALA A 185 45.34 -21.38 10.66
CA ALA A 185 44.24 -21.10 11.58
C ALA A 185 43.59 -22.44 12.00
N ASP A 186 43.73 -22.83 13.27
CA ASP A 186 43.08 -24.04 13.81
C ASP A 186 41.65 -23.66 14.25
N ARG A 187 40.64 -24.03 13.46
CA ARG A 187 39.24 -23.76 13.81
C ARG A 187 38.75 -24.79 14.81
N LYS A 188 38.71 -24.43 16.09
CA LYS A 188 38.04 -25.26 17.11
C LYS A 188 36.63 -24.83 17.47
N ILE A 189 36.15 -23.67 17.00
CA ILE A 189 34.84 -23.13 17.39
C ILE A 189 34.07 -22.68 16.14
N GLU A 190 32.92 -23.31 15.89
CA GLU A 190 31.90 -22.83 14.96
C GLU A 190 31.19 -21.60 15.56
N GLY A 191 30.88 -20.61 14.74
CA GLY A 191 29.91 -19.55 15.09
C GLY A 191 30.49 -18.25 15.64
N MET A 192 31.66 -18.26 16.28
CA MET A 192 32.30 -17.05 16.80
C MET A 192 33.63 -16.80 16.09
N ILE A 193 33.88 -15.56 15.68
CA ILE A 193 35.20 -15.16 15.16
C ILE A 193 36.21 -15.34 16.30
N ALA A 194 36.86 -16.51 16.35
CA ALA A 194 37.86 -16.89 17.36
C ALA A 194 39.13 -16.04 17.16
N SER A 195 39.09 -14.82 17.71
CA SER A 195 40.13 -13.80 17.54
C SER A 195 41.48 -14.18 18.16
N ASP A 196 41.47 -15.16 19.07
CA ASP A 196 42.61 -15.70 19.81
C ASP A 196 43.49 -16.65 18.99
N MET A 197 42.93 -17.27 17.95
CA MET A 197 43.64 -18.21 17.06
C MET A 197 44.17 -17.56 15.78
N ILE A 198 44.07 -16.24 15.66
CA ILE A 198 44.49 -15.49 14.47
C ILE A 198 45.92 -14.96 14.66
N PRO A 199 46.82 -15.16 13.68
CA PRO A 199 48.19 -14.64 13.74
C PRO A 199 48.21 -13.12 14.00
N THR A 200 49.09 -12.65 14.89
CA THR A 200 49.16 -11.24 15.31
C THR A 200 49.29 -10.28 14.14
N ALA A 201 50.01 -10.66 13.07
CA ALA A 201 50.17 -9.86 11.86
C ALA A 201 48.86 -9.61 11.10
N MET A 202 47.83 -10.43 11.31
CA MET A 202 46.54 -10.37 10.62
C MET A 202 45.43 -9.80 11.49
N LYS A 203 45.66 -9.67 12.81
CA LYS A 203 44.68 -9.17 13.78
C LYS A 203 44.10 -7.80 13.40
N GLY A 204 44.96 -6.85 13.00
CA GLY A 204 44.49 -5.52 12.58
C GLY A 204 43.60 -5.53 11.32
N ARG A 205 43.71 -6.54 10.45
CA ARG A 205 42.80 -6.70 9.30
C ARG A 205 41.45 -7.26 9.73
N LEU A 206 41.46 -8.20 10.69
CA LEU A 206 40.22 -8.70 11.28
C LEU A 206 39.49 -7.56 12.01
N ASP A 207 40.20 -6.82 12.87
CA ASP A 207 39.61 -5.73 13.67
C ASP A 207 38.93 -4.70 12.76
N ARG A 208 39.54 -4.36 11.62
CA ARG A 208 38.94 -3.47 10.62
C ARG A 208 37.66 -4.04 10.02
N ARG A 209 37.63 -5.33 9.66
CA ARG A 209 36.44 -5.99 9.11
C ARG A 209 35.31 -6.05 10.13
N VAL A 210 35.62 -6.43 11.38
CA VAL A 210 34.68 -6.44 12.51
C VAL A 210 34.12 -5.05 12.77
N ALA A 211 34.96 -4.01 12.77
CA ALA A 211 34.51 -2.63 12.92
C ALA A 211 33.55 -2.19 11.79
N GLN A 212 33.83 -2.56 10.54
CA GLN A 212 32.93 -2.28 9.41
C GLN A 212 31.59 -3.00 9.54
N MET A 213 31.62 -4.29 9.90
CA MET A 213 30.40 -5.07 10.15
C MET A 213 29.59 -4.49 11.32
N ASN A 214 30.24 -4.07 12.40
CA ASN A 214 29.60 -3.40 13.54
C ASN A 214 28.90 -2.10 13.13
N ILE A 215 29.51 -1.28 12.27
CA ILE A 215 28.87 -0.06 11.76
C ILE A 215 27.57 -0.39 11.00
N LEU A 216 27.62 -1.40 10.13
CA LEU A 216 26.47 -1.82 9.34
C LEU A 216 25.34 -2.34 10.25
N ILE A 217 25.63 -3.30 11.13
CA ILE A 217 24.58 -3.91 11.98
C ILE A 217 24.01 -2.92 13.00
N VAL A 218 24.82 -1.99 13.53
CA VAL A 218 24.32 -0.94 14.42
C VAL A 218 23.36 0.00 13.68
N ASN A 219 23.61 0.30 12.40
CA ASN A 219 22.67 1.08 11.59
C ASN A 219 21.38 0.29 11.31
N VAL A 220 21.46 -1.02 11.06
CA VAL A 220 20.27 -1.89 10.92
C VAL A 220 19.44 -1.89 12.20
N ILE A 221 20.07 -2.11 13.35
CA ILE A 221 19.40 -2.08 14.67
C ILE A 221 18.75 -0.72 14.89
N ARG A 222 19.46 0.38 14.58
CA ARG A 222 18.93 1.73 14.73
C ARG A 222 17.66 1.94 13.91
N ILE A 223 17.63 1.51 12.65
CA ILE A 223 16.44 1.62 11.81
C ILE A 223 15.31 0.75 12.37
N ALA A 224 15.61 -0.46 12.85
CA ALA A 224 14.61 -1.35 13.40
C ALA A 224 14.00 -0.89 14.73
N GLU A 225 14.75 -0.11 15.54
CA GLU A 225 14.35 0.33 16.88
C GLU A 225 13.87 1.78 16.96
N GLN A 226 14.38 2.68 16.11
CA GLN A 226 14.15 4.13 16.24
C GLN A 226 13.11 4.67 15.26
N GLN A 227 12.24 3.81 14.72
CA GLN A 227 11.10 4.29 13.94
C GLN A 227 10.01 4.83 14.86
N ASP A 228 9.77 6.13 14.76
CA ASP A 228 8.63 6.82 15.35
C ASP A 228 7.87 7.56 14.23
N PRO A 229 6.65 7.13 13.86
CA PRO A 229 5.91 5.99 14.41
C PRO A 229 6.52 4.61 14.05
N SER A 230 6.29 3.62 14.91
CA SER A 230 6.69 2.23 14.65
C SER A 230 5.93 1.63 13.45
N PRO A 231 6.46 0.58 12.80
CA PRO A 231 5.78 -0.08 11.67
C PRO A 231 4.33 -0.48 11.97
N LYS A 232 4.07 -0.94 13.20
CA LYS A 232 2.72 -1.30 13.65
C LYS A 232 1.82 -0.07 13.71
N GLN A 233 2.30 1.03 14.29
CA GLN A 233 1.53 2.28 14.38
C GLN A 233 1.20 2.86 12.99
N VAL A 234 2.14 2.81 12.04
CA VAL A 234 1.86 3.25 10.65
C VAL A 234 0.72 2.45 10.03
N MET A 235 0.71 1.12 10.23
CA MET A 235 -0.38 0.26 9.78
C MET A 235 -1.71 0.60 10.48
N GLU A 236 -1.68 0.85 11.79
CA GLU A 236 -2.85 1.25 12.58
C GLU A 236 -3.46 2.57 12.09
N HIS A 237 -2.63 3.59 11.88
CA HIS A 237 -3.04 4.88 11.33
C HIS A 237 -3.65 4.72 9.93
N PHE A 238 -3.02 3.93 9.06
CA PHE A 238 -3.56 3.66 7.72
C PHE A 238 -4.94 2.98 7.78
N ILE A 239 -5.09 1.94 8.59
CA ILE A 239 -6.37 1.22 8.74
C ILE A 239 -7.45 2.16 9.28
N ALA A 240 -7.12 2.96 10.31
CA ALA A 240 -8.07 3.91 10.89
C ALA A 240 -8.57 4.92 9.84
N ALA A 241 -7.65 5.47 9.02
CA ALA A 241 -8.00 6.37 7.93
C ALA A 241 -8.86 5.70 6.84
N ALA A 242 -8.53 4.45 6.46
CA ALA A 242 -9.27 3.70 5.45
C ALA A 242 -10.70 3.36 5.92
N VAL A 243 -10.87 3.00 7.20
CA VAL A 243 -12.19 2.70 7.78
C VAL A 243 -13.06 3.96 7.90
N ALA A 244 -12.46 5.11 8.21
CA ALA A 244 -13.17 6.40 8.30
C ALA A 244 -13.51 7.01 6.93
N SER A 245 -12.97 6.47 5.83
CA SER A 245 -13.15 7.01 4.48
C SER A 245 -14.55 6.72 3.89
N PRO A 246 -15.00 7.45 2.86
CA PRO A 246 -16.30 7.21 2.21
C PRO A 246 -16.50 5.78 1.68
N PHE A 247 -15.41 5.12 1.29
CA PHE A 247 -15.41 3.72 0.85
C PHE A 247 -15.31 2.71 2.00
N GLY A 248 -15.21 3.14 3.27
CA GLY A 248 -14.94 2.29 4.43
C GLY A 248 -15.91 1.12 4.59
N LYS A 249 -17.15 1.25 4.08
CA LYS A 249 -18.13 0.15 4.00
C LYS A 249 -17.68 -1.06 3.15
N TYR A 250 -16.76 -0.86 2.21
CA TYR A 250 -16.18 -1.88 1.34
C TYR A 250 -14.78 -2.32 1.80
N PHE A 251 -14.18 -1.61 2.73
CA PHE A 251 -12.88 -1.96 3.28
C PHE A 251 -13.06 -3.08 4.33
N PRO A 252 -12.22 -4.14 4.33
CA PRO A 252 -12.35 -5.22 5.30
C PRO A 252 -12.15 -4.70 6.72
N LYS A 253 -12.97 -5.20 7.66
CA LYS A 253 -12.74 -4.99 9.08
C LYS A 253 -11.50 -5.80 9.49
N MET A 254 -10.36 -5.14 9.59
CA MET A 254 -9.13 -5.76 10.03
C MET A 254 -8.97 -5.53 11.53
N GLU A 255 -8.93 -6.61 12.29
CA GLU A 255 -8.48 -6.58 13.68
C GLU A 255 -6.95 -6.55 13.68
N LEU A 256 -6.38 -5.56 14.36
CA LEU A 256 -4.95 -5.48 14.58
C LEU A 256 -4.58 -6.52 15.66
N ALA A 257 -3.87 -7.57 15.25
CA ALA A 257 -3.31 -8.57 16.15
C ALA A 257 -2.11 -8.03 16.95
#